data_AF-A0A8B2I1U7-F1
#
_entry.id   AF-A0A8B2I1U7-F1
#
_cell.length_a   1.000
_cell.length_b   1.000
_cell.length_c   1.000
_cell.angle_alpha   90.00
_cell.angle_beta   90.00
_cell.angle_gamma   90.00
#
_symmetry.space_group_name_H-M   'P 1'
#
loop_
_entity.id
_entity.type
_entity.pdbx_description
1 polymer ?
#
loop_
_entity_poly.entity_id
_entity_poly.type
_entity_poly.pdbx_seq_one_letter_code
_entity_poly.pdbx_strand_id
1 'polypeptide(L)'
;MLKFQDKVALVTGSGTGIGKAIATKFVENGASVIILGRRKEPLEEAAKELEGKIPQGVNSSIRIFAGVDVADESAMTKMFDELKNDNVTVDYVINNAGVSGPVTCFANAPLDDFKSTVGIHLTGTFWGSVQALRVMKEGGKIITISTFFTEERPLEQRPYRFRSPYTASQGAKNRLAELMSWELTDKGIISIATNPGPVHSDRIYKTVYPKAAAEFMRVSGFEELTPEEVDAANKELLSLLGEEDNVVKEGIASAAQKLANGKDIQKITETFANLLNKIQSIAEKVQTNTSHMIANKEFLAQSQVAESVLNLCDDEIAKILNGKVIPGDRVFYPVKPHIGTTTPGVHQPDFTGRAVVFTVDATDKTDAERVEYLAQHVEKNGGKVACFISESTPQELQEYISGKFHSHIINIKNPEEVSRWLNTANTNLGKILGVIHVTGKIPEVPKLTELSRAEWDELIEKFITTPATVAQGVLEQFVPGGRKDPRLYKDTQGAMMIIGPDLPSGRKVTGTQRAQVEVFRGALRPFTTTVNQELSDVLKSNIRIFSIFPGSVSGTESSNERIAQAFNFLVSENAASSAQVTFCVDELR
;
A
#
# COMPACT_ATOMS: atom_id res chain seq x y z
N MET A 1 -25.39 -23.26 24.54
CA MET A 1 -24.02 -22.72 24.59
C MET A 1 -23.95 -21.62 23.55
N LEU A 2 -23.43 -20.44 23.91
CA LEU A 2 -23.27 -19.37 22.91
C LEU A 2 -22.22 -19.79 21.88
N LYS A 3 -22.30 -19.21 20.67
CA LYS A 3 -21.53 -19.66 19.50
C LYS A 3 -20.02 -19.67 19.73
N PHE A 4 -19.51 -18.70 20.48
CA PHE A 4 -18.08 -18.56 20.78
C PHE A 4 -17.77 -18.67 22.28
N GLN A 5 -18.65 -19.36 23.02
CA GLN A 5 -18.41 -19.65 24.44
C GLN A 5 -17.11 -20.44 24.61
N ASP A 6 -16.35 -20.11 25.66
CA ASP A 6 -15.05 -20.73 25.99
C ASP A 6 -13.96 -20.55 24.91
N LYS A 7 -14.15 -19.57 24.01
CA LYS A 7 -13.16 -19.17 23.01
C LYS A 7 -12.49 -17.85 23.35
N VAL A 8 -11.29 -17.64 22.80
CA VAL A 8 -10.52 -16.40 22.96
C VAL A 8 -10.29 -15.73 21.61
N ALA A 9 -10.75 -14.48 21.47
CA ALA A 9 -10.49 -13.65 20.30
C ALA A 9 -9.50 -12.51 20.65
N LEU A 10 -8.42 -12.39 19.87
CA LEU A 10 -7.48 -11.27 19.92
C LEU A 10 -7.79 -10.30 18.78
N VAL A 11 -8.05 -9.03 19.10
CA VAL A 11 -8.42 -8.02 18.09
C VAL A 11 -7.45 -6.85 18.14
N THR A 12 -6.70 -6.63 17.07
CA THR A 12 -5.76 -5.50 16.99
C THR A 12 -6.47 -4.18 16.69
N GLY A 13 -6.04 -3.07 17.30
CA GLY A 13 -6.65 -1.76 17.07
C GLY A 13 -8.10 -1.67 17.54
N SER A 14 -8.38 -2.21 18.72
CA SER A 14 -9.73 -2.51 19.22
C SER A 14 -10.29 -1.51 20.24
N GLY A 15 -9.57 -0.43 20.54
CA GLY A 15 -10.10 0.64 21.42
C GLY A 15 -11.22 1.47 20.78
N THR A 16 -11.31 1.51 19.45
CA THR A 16 -12.35 2.29 18.74
C THR A 16 -12.78 1.61 17.44
N GLY A 17 -13.85 2.13 16.83
CA GLY A 17 -14.23 1.79 15.46
C GLY A 17 -14.57 0.32 15.23
N ILE A 18 -14.19 -0.17 14.05
CA ILE A 18 -14.41 -1.56 13.60
C ILE A 18 -13.85 -2.57 14.61
N GLY A 19 -12.65 -2.34 15.14
CA GLY A 19 -12.03 -3.25 16.11
C GLY A 19 -12.83 -3.39 17.40
N LYS A 20 -13.34 -2.27 17.95
CA LYS A 20 -14.23 -2.29 19.12
C LYS A 20 -15.55 -3.01 18.82
N ALA A 21 -16.11 -2.79 17.62
CA ALA A 21 -17.34 -3.46 17.20
C ALA A 21 -17.15 -4.98 17.05
N ILE A 22 -16.01 -5.42 16.51
CA ILE A 22 -15.65 -6.85 16.43
C ILE A 22 -15.52 -7.45 17.83
N ALA A 23 -14.74 -6.81 18.71
CA ALA A 23 -14.59 -7.24 20.10
C ALA A 23 -15.96 -7.36 20.80
N THR A 24 -16.84 -6.37 20.60
CA THR A 24 -18.20 -6.37 21.12
C THR A 24 -18.97 -7.60 20.67
N LYS A 25 -18.95 -7.92 19.36
CA LYS A 25 -19.69 -9.07 18.82
C LYS A 25 -19.18 -10.41 19.35
N PHE A 26 -17.87 -10.55 19.56
CA PHE A 26 -17.31 -11.74 20.18
C PHE A 26 -17.78 -11.92 21.63
N VAL A 27 -17.74 -10.85 22.44
CA VAL A 27 -18.20 -10.88 23.83
C VAL A 27 -19.70 -11.19 23.94
N GLU A 28 -20.53 -10.55 23.11
CA GLU A 28 -21.98 -10.82 23.04
C GLU A 28 -22.29 -12.29 22.72
N ASN A 29 -21.35 -13.00 22.07
CA ASN A 29 -21.46 -14.42 21.73
C ASN A 29 -20.61 -15.34 22.62
N GLY A 30 -20.19 -14.85 23.78
CA GLY A 30 -19.60 -15.63 24.87
C GLY A 30 -18.09 -15.84 24.81
N ALA A 31 -17.37 -15.19 23.89
CA ALA A 31 -15.92 -15.27 23.85
C ALA A 31 -15.27 -14.36 24.90
N SER A 32 -14.16 -14.81 25.46
CA SER A 32 -13.18 -13.92 26.07
C SER A 32 -12.46 -13.14 24.98
N VAL A 33 -12.12 -11.88 25.24
CA VAL A 33 -11.49 -11.00 24.24
C VAL A 33 -10.23 -10.36 24.78
N ILE A 34 -9.18 -10.40 23.97
CA ILE A 34 -7.95 -9.65 24.14
C ILE A 34 -8.01 -8.43 23.23
N ILE A 35 -8.03 -7.23 23.82
CA ILE A 35 -7.98 -5.96 23.11
C ILE A 35 -6.60 -5.33 23.24
N LEU A 36 -6.10 -4.74 22.14
CA LEU A 36 -4.79 -4.09 22.13
C LEU A 36 -4.74 -2.86 21.22
N GLY A 37 -3.80 -1.98 21.54
CA GLY A 37 -3.50 -0.79 20.77
C GLY A 37 -2.67 0.24 21.55
N ARG A 38 -2.32 1.33 20.88
CA ARG A 38 -1.36 2.32 21.39
C ARG A 38 -1.90 3.19 22.52
N ARG A 39 -3.18 3.57 22.45
CA ARG A 39 -3.79 4.53 23.38
C ARG A 39 -4.49 3.80 24.52
N LYS A 40 -4.07 4.09 25.75
CA LYS A 40 -4.61 3.46 26.97
C LYS A 40 -6.05 3.84 27.23
N GLU A 41 -6.37 5.13 27.25
CA GLU A 41 -7.71 5.61 27.65
C GLU A 41 -8.85 5.03 26.78
N PRO A 42 -8.79 5.05 25.43
CA PRO A 42 -9.86 4.44 24.63
C PRO A 42 -9.96 2.91 24.80
N LEU A 43 -8.87 2.23 25.14
CA LEU A 43 -8.90 0.79 25.42
C LEU A 43 -9.57 0.49 26.75
N GLU A 44 -9.31 1.27 27.80
CA GLU A 44 -9.96 1.12 29.10
C GLU A 44 -11.45 1.42 29.02
N GLU A 45 -11.85 2.44 28.27
CA GLU A 45 -13.27 2.72 27.97
C GLU A 45 -13.92 1.55 27.21
N ALA A 46 -13.26 1.06 26.15
CA ALA A 46 -13.75 -0.10 25.41
C ALA A 46 -13.89 -1.33 26.30
N ALA A 47 -12.92 -1.60 27.19
CA ALA A 47 -12.99 -2.74 28.09
C ALA A 47 -14.20 -2.68 29.03
N LYS A 48 -14.46 -1.51 29.65
CA LYS A 48 -15.63 -1.32 30.52
C LYS A 48 -16.94 -1.54 29.75
N GLU A 49 -17.04 -1.03 28.53
CA GLU A 49 -18.20 -1.27 27.66
C GLU A 49 -18.38 -2.75 27.33
N LEU A 50 -17.27 -3.48 27.08
CA LEU A 50 -17.28 -4.90 26.75
C LEU A 50 -17.68 -5.76 27.95
N GLU A 51 -17.13 -5.48 29.14
CA GLU A 51 -17.50 -6.16 30.38
C GLU A 51 -19.01 -6.10 30.65
N GLY A 52 -19.62 -4.93 30.43
CA GLY A 52 -21.06 -4.73 30.56
C GLY A 52 -21.92 -5.49 29.52
N LYS A 53 -21.31 -6.08 28.49
CA LYS A 53 -21.98 -6.85 27.43
C LYS A 53 -21.78 -8.36 27.53
N ILE A 54 -21.01 -8.83 28.53
CA ILE A 54 -20.88 -10.26 28.79
C ILE A 54 -22.24 -10.83 29.18
N PRO A 55 -22.77 -11.84 28.47
CA PRO A 55 -24.07 -12.41 28.80
C PRO A 55 -24.09 -13.06 30.19
N GLN A 56 -25.23 -12.97 30.89
CA GLN A 56 -25.37 -13.54 32.23
C GLN A 56 -25.09 -15.04 32.23
N GLY A 57 -24.33 -15.51 33.23
CA GLY A 57 -23.98 -16.91 33.38
C GLY A 57 -22.85 -17.41 32.46
N VAL A 58 -22.24 -16.51 31.67
CA VAL A 58 -21.08 -16.83 30.83
C VAL A 58 -19.79 -16.37 31.52
N ASN A 59 -18.81 -17.27 31.60
CA ASN A 59 -17.50 -16.98 32.18
C ASN A 59 -16.52 -16.48 31.10
N SER A 60 -16.72 -15.25 30.64
CA SER A 60 -15.81 -14.56 29.69
C SER A 60 -15.03 -13.45 30.40
N SER A 61 -13.87 -13.11 29.88
CA SER A 61 -13.02 -12.04 30.41
C SER A 61 -12.51 -11.10 29.32
N ILE A 62 -12.27 -9.84 29.68
CA ILE A 62 -11.61 -8.85 28.82
C ILE A 62 -10.17 -8.65 29.31
N ARG A 63 -9.19 -8.87 28.43
CA ARG A 63 -7.76 -8.60 28.71
C ARG A 63 -7.28 -7.45 27.83
N ILE A 64 -6.53 -6.52 28.41
CA ILE A 64 -6.08 -5.29 27.75
C ILE A 64 -4.55 -5.29 27.61
N PHE A 65 -4.06 -4.94 26.42
CA PHE A 65 -2.66 -4.58 26.19
C PHE A 65 -2.56 -3.17 25.59
N ALA A 66 -2.39 -2.17 26.45
CA ALA A 66 -2.18 -0.78 26.05
C ALA A 66 -0.72 -0.49 25.72
N GLY A 67 -0.47 0.51 24.87
CA GLY A 67 0.89 0.89 24.45
C GLY A 67 1.49 -0.03 23.38
N VAL A 68 0.74 -1.02 22.89
CA VAL A 68 1.21 -1.92 21.84
C VAL A 68 0.97 -1.31 20.47
N ASP A 69 2.06 -0.95 19.79
CA ASP A 69 2.05 -0.68 18.35
C ASP A 69 2.28 -1.99 17.60
N VAL A 70 1.42 -2.30 16.62
CA VAL A 70 1.54 -3.52 15.82
C VAL A 70 2.81 -3.52 14.95
N ALA A 71 3.35 -2.35 14.62
CA ALA A 71 4.61 -2.25 13.89
C ALA A 71 5.86 -2.46 14.77
N ASP A 72 5.72 -2.37 16.11
CA ASP A 72 6.83 -2.54 17.05
C ASP A 72 7.07 -4.03 17.34
N GLU A 73 8.24 -4.53 16.94
CA GLU A 73 8.64 -5.92 17.16
C GLU A 73 8.68 -6.31 18.64
N SER A 74 9.30 -5.48 19.48
CA SER A 74 9.52 -5.76 20.90
C SER A 74 8.19 -5.73 21.66
N ALA A 75 7.34 -4.73 21.38
CA ALA A 75 6.04 -4.63 22.03
C ALA A 75 5.15 -5.84 21.71
N MET A 76 5.10 -6.24 20.43
CA MET A 76 4.32 -7.41 20.00
C MET A 76 4.89 -8.71 20.58
N THR A 77 6.21 -8.89 20.58
CA THR A 77 6.86 -10.09 21.12
C THR A 77 6.61 -10.23 22.62
N LYS A 78 6.79 -9.15 23.39
CA LYS A 78 6.51 -9.13 24.84
C LYS A 78 5.06 -9.47 25.16
N MET A 79 4.11 -8.90 24.42
CA MET A 79 2.69 -9.21 24.59
C MET A 79 2.42 -10.72 24.40
N PHE A 80 2.95 -11.33 23.34
CA PHE A 80 2.76 -12.75 23.09
C PHE A 80 3.56 -13.66 24.03
N ASP A 81 4.71 -13.20 24.55
CA ASP A 81 5.43 -13.88 25.63
C ASP A 81 4.59 -13.95 26.90
N GLU A 82 3.94 -12.85 27.29
CA GLU A 82 3.02 -12.81 28.42
C GLU A 82 1.84 -13.78 28.22
N LEU A 83 1.19 -13.76 27.04
CA LEU A 83 0.11 -14.70 26.72
C LEU A 83 0.56 -16.16 26.81
N LYS A 84 1.75 -16.46 26.29
CA LYS A 84 2.32 -17.80 26.32
C LYS A 84 2.65 -18.24 27.76
N ASN A 85 3.26 -17.37 28.56
CA ASN A 85 3.61 -17.65 29.95
C ASN A 85 2.37 -17.90 30.82
N ASP A 86 1.28 -17.19 30.51
CA ASP A 86 -0.02 -17.36 31.17
C ASP A 86 -0.82 -18.56 30.64
N ASN A 87 -0.25 -19.35 29.72
CA ASN A 87 -0.90 -20.47 29.04
C ASN A 87 -2.21 -20.10 28.33
N VAL A 88 -2.31 -18.86 27.84
CA VAL A 88 -3.47 -18.41 27.07
C VAL A 88 -3.44 -19.07 25.70
N THR A 89 -4.58 -19.63 25.32
CA THR A 89 -4.83 -20.09 23.95
C THR A 89 -5.67 -19.06 23.22
N VAL A 90 -5.25 -18.64 22.04
CA VAL A 90 -6.02 -17.75 21.16
C VAL A 90 -6.65 -18.60 20.05
N ASP A 91 -7.97 -18.55 19.93
CA ASP A 91 -8.71 -19.24 18.86
C ASP A 91 -8.81 -18.36 17.61
N TYR A 92 -8.98 -17.05 17.79
CA TYR A 92 -9.20 -16.11 16.68
C TYR A 92 -8.25 -14.92 16.78
N VAL A 93 -7.53 -14.63 15.69
CA VAL A 93 -6.70 -13.43 15.55
C VAL A 93 -7.32 -12.55 14.49
N ILE A 94 -7.72 -11.34 14.89
CA ILE A 94 -8.31 -10.36 13.99
C ILE A 94 -7.32 -9.23 13.75
N ASN A 95 -6.67 -9.26 12.59
CA ASN A 95 -5.76 -8.22 12.13
C ASN A 95 -6.55 -7.04 11.57
N ASN A 96 -6.96 -6.14 12.48
CA ASN A 96 -7.80 -4.97 12.18
C ASN A 96 -7.05 -3.63 12.27
N ALA A 97 -5.97 -3.55 13.04
CA ALA A 97 -5.22 -2.30 13.24
C ALA A 97 -4.81 -1.66 11.90
N GLY A 98 -4.91 -0.33 11.83
CA GLY A 98 -4.56 0.39 10.61
C GLY A 98 -4.75 1.90 10.72
N VAL A 99 -3.92 2.65 9.99
CA VAL A 99 -3.94 4.13 9.90
C VAL A 99 -4.38 4.61 8.52
N SER A 100 -4.70 5.90 8.36
CA SER A 100 -4.99 6.46 7.03
C SER A 100 -3.75 6.43 6.12
N GLY A 101 -2.57 6.58 6.73
CA GLY A 101 -1.36 6.98 6.02
C GLY A 101 -1.45 8.43 5.54
N PRO A 102 -0.46 8.89 4.76
CA PRO A 102 -0.52 10.17 4.09
C PRO A 102 -1.69 10.17 3.11
N VAL A 103 -2.35 11.33 2.99
CA VAL A 103 -3.45 11.58 2.05
C VAL A 103 -3.03 12.73 1.15
N THR A 104 -2.13 12.44 0.21
CA THR A 104 -1.56 13.41 -0.76
C THR A 104 -1.09 12.65 -2.00
N CYS A 105 -0.81 13.34 -3.11
CA CYS A 105 -0.20 12.70 -4.29
C CYS A 105 1.08 11.96 -3.91
N PHE A 106 1.34 10.82 -4.53
CA PHE A 106 2.52 10.01 -4.25
C PHE A 106 3.83 10.79 -4.32
N ALA A 107 3.99 11.69 -5.30
CA ALA A 107 5.18 12.55 -5.42
C ALA A 107 5.42 13.48 -4.21
N ASN A 108 4.37 13.78 -3.44
CA ASN A 108 4.45 14.65 -2.26
C ASN A 108 4.39 13.88 -0.93
N ALA A 109 4.06 12.59 -0.95
CA ALA A 109 4.02 11.77 0.26
C ALA A 109 5.44 11.66 0.86
N PRO A 110 5.64 11.98 2.14
CA PRO A 110 6.91 11.68 2.81
C PRO A 110 7.19 10.16 2.79
N LEU A 111 8.43 9.77 2.47
CA LEU A 111 8.80 8.35 2.42
C LEU A 111 8.70 7.69 3.80
N ASP A 112 9.02 8.41 4.87
CA ASP A 112 8.89 7.86 6.23
C ASP A 112 7.42 7.57 6.59
N ASP A 113 6.49 8.42 6.14
CA ASP A 113 5.05 8.17 6.29
C ASP A 113 4.58 6.99 5.42
N PHE A 114 5.18 6.81 4.24
CA PHE A 114 4.97 5.64 3.40
C PHE A 114 5.44 4.36 4.13
N LYS A 115 6.69 4.33 4.61
CA LYS A 115 7.28 3.23 5.38
C LYS A 115 6.46 2.91 6.62
N SER A 116 6.08 3.92 7.40
CA SER A 116 5.23 3.78 8.59
C SER A 116 3.86 3.17 8.27
N THR A 117 3.23 3.61 7.17
CA THR A 117 1.94 3.06 6.73
C THR A 117 2.07 1.58 6.35
N VAL A 118 3.11 1.21 5.59
CA VAL A 118 3.40 -0.19 5.25
C VAL A 118 3.70 -1.01 6.51
N GLY A 119 4.51 -0.48 7.44
CA GLY A 119 4.85 -1.13 8.69
C GLY A 119 3.62 -1.45 9.55
N ILE A 120 2.69 -0.50 9.70
CA ILE A 120 1.48 -0.70 10.49
C ILE A 120 0.53 -1.70 9.84
N HIS A 121 0.25 -1.53 8.54
CA HIS A 121 -0.75 -2.36 7.86
C HIS A 121 -0.21 -3.75 7.57
N LEU A 122 0.93 -3.84 6.91
CA LEU A 122 1.46 -5.10 6.39
C LEU A 122 2.36 -5.80 7.42
N THR A 123 3.43 -5.15 7.87
CA THR A 123 4.35 -5.77 8.84
C THR A 123 3.66 -6.09 10.16
N GLY A 124 2.79 -5.21 10.67
CA GLY A 124 2.04 -5.49 11.90
C GLY A 124 1.05 -6.65 11.76
N THR A 125 0.43 -6.82 10.57
CA THR A 125 -0.41 -7.98 10.27
C THR A 125 0.43 -9.26 10.22
N PHE A 126 1.55 -9.23 9.51
CA PHE A 126 2.45 -10.37 9.37
C PHE A 126 3.02 -10.79 10.73
N TRP A 127 3.70 -9.89 11.42
CA TRP A 127 4.38 -10.18 12.68
C TRP A 127 3.40 -10.55 13.79
N GLY A 128 2.25 -9.87 13.85
CA GLY A 128 1.18 -10.23 14.78
C GLY A 128 0.66 -11.64 14.55
N SER A 129 0.51 -12.06 13.29
CA SER A 129 0.08 -13.42 12.95
C SER A 129 1.15 -14.45 13.29
N VAL A 130 2.42 -14.20 12.94
CA VAL A 130 3.56 -15.10 13.25
C VAL A 130 3.69 -15.31 14.75
N GLN A 131 3.65 -14.23 15.55
CA GLN A 131 3.73 -14.33 17.00
C GLN A 131 2.51 -15.06 17.59
N ALA A 132 1.32 -14.86 17.02
CA ALA A 132 0.12 -15.56 17.47
C ALA A 132 0.21 -17.09 17.30
N LEU A 133 0.95 -17.60 16.32
CA LEU A 133 1.13 -19.05 16.14
C LEU A 133 1.71 -19.75 17.38
N ARG A 134 2.37 -19.00 18.27
CA ARG A 134 2.94 -19.50 19.54
C ARG A 134 1.87 -19.80 20.60
N VAL A 135 0.67 -19.25 20.44
CA VAL A 135 -0.47 -19.35 21.37
C VAL A 135 -1.76 -19.84 20.68
N MET A 136 -1.69 -20.20 19.39
CA MET A 136 -2.81 -20.79 18.64
C MET A 136 -2.69 -22.32 18.58
N LYS A 137 -3.82 -22.97 18.29
CA LYS A 137 -3.93 -24.44 18.12
C LYS A 137 -4.60 -24.78 16.79
N GLU A 138 -4.61 -26.07 16.45
CA GLU A 138 -5.44 -26.61 15.37
C GLU A 138 -6.89 -26.12 15.51
N GLY A 139 -7.48 -25.70 14.39
CA GLY A 139 -8.79 -25.08 14.33
C GLY A 139 -8.78 -23.56 14.56
N GLY A 140 -7.64 -22.94 14.86
CA GLY A 140 -7.55 -21.49 14.97
C GLY A 140 -7.82 -20.76 13.65
N LYS A 141 -8.32 -19.52 13.70
CA LYS A 141 -8.51 -18.67 12.51
C LYS A 141 -7.80 -17.33 12.63
N ILE A 142 -7.20 -16.92 11.53
CA ILE A 142 -6.64 -15.58 11.32
C ILE A 142 -7.52 -14.87 10.31
N ILE A 143 -8.18 -13.79 10.76
CA ILE A 143 -9.00 -12.93 9.90
C ILE A 143 -8.28 -11.61 9.69
N THR A 144 -7.98 -11.30 8.43
CA THR A 144 -7.31 -10.05 8.05
C THR A 144 -8.32 -9.05 7.47
N ILE A 145 -8.43 -7.88 8.11
CA ILE A 145 -9.27 -6.79 7.60
C ILE A 145 -8.44 -5.96 6.64
N SER A 146 -8.80 -6.00 5.35
CA SER A 146 -8.16 -5.25 4.29
C SER A 146 -9.09 -4.15 3.78
N THR A 147 -9.33 -4.02 2.48
CA THR A 147 -10.19 -2.98 1.91
C THR A 147 -10.67 -3.32 0.50
N PHE A 148 -11.89 -2.90 0.17
CA PHE A 148 -12.43 -3.06 -1.18
C PHE A 148 -11.61 -2.36 -2.27
N PHE A 149 -10.85 -1.31 -1.94
CA PHE A 149 -9.99 -0.62 -2.90
C PHE A 149 -8.83 -1.50 -3.40
N THR A 150 -8.53 -2.62 -2.75
CA THR A 150 -7.50 -3.57 -3.18
C THR A 150 -8.07 -4.95 -3.46
N GLU A 151 -9.38 -5.06 -3.61
CA GLU A 151 -10.02 -6.26 -4.13
C GLU A 151 -9.53 -6.49 -5.57
N GLU A 152 -8.83 -7.60 -5.78
CA GLU A 152 -8.36 -8.03 -7.10
C GLU A 152 -9.49 -8.77 -7.82
N ARG A 153 -9.76 -8.35 -9.05
CA ARG A 153 -10.60 -9.07 -10.00
C ARG A 153 -9.77 -9.32 -11.26
N PRO A 154 -10.12 -10.30 -12.12
CA PRO A 154 -9.38 -10.53 -13.35
C PRO A 154 -9.20 -9.23 -14.15
N LEU A 155 -7.94 -8.86 -14.38
CA LEU A 155 -7.52 -7.66 -15.11
C LEU A 155 -7.80 -6.30 -14.43
N GLU A 156 -8.56 -6.26 -13.34
CA GLU A 156 -9.02 -5.03 -12.71
C GLU A 156 -8.28 -4.74 -11.41
N GLN A 157 -7.97 -3.47 -11.21
CA GLN A 157 -7.47 -2.93 -9.95
C GLN A 157 -8.16 -1.59 -9.70
N ARG A 158 -8.62 -1.35 -8.47
CA ARG A 158 -9.28 -0.09 -8.11
C ARG A 158 -8.23 0.92 -7.62
N PRO A 159 -7.93 1.97 -8.38
CA PRO A 159 -7.06 3.02 -7.88
C PRO A 159 -7.76 3.79 -6.76
N TYR A 160 -6.99 4.24 -5.76
CA TYR A 160 -7.50 5.08 -4.68
C TYR A 160 -6.59 6.29 -4.51
N ARG A 161 -6.85 7.33 -5.30
CA ARG A 161 -6.03 8.56 -5.35
C ARG A 161 -5.70 9.07 -3.95
N PHE A 162 -4.46 9.49 -3.82
CA PHE A 162 -3.81 10.04 -2.64
C PHE A 162 -3.53 9.00 -1.55
N ARG A 163 -3.68 7.70 -1.84
CA ARG A 163 -3.61 6.61 -0.86
C ARG A 163 -2.66 5.50 -1.33
N SER A 164 -1.63 5.83 -2.11
CA SER A 164 -0.66 4.86 -2.64
C SER A 164 0.00 3.95 -1.59
N PRO A 165 0.52 4.41 -0.43
CA PRO A 165 1.05 3.50 0.60
C PRO A 165 -0.03 2.59 1.20
N TYR A 166 -1.23 3.13 1.41
CA TYR A 166 -2.35 2.38 1.95
C TYR A 166 -2.77 1.26 0.99
N THR A 167 -2.95 1.57 -0.29
CA THR A 167 -3.34 0.57 -1.29
C THR A 167 -2.23 -0.45 -1.56
N ALA A 168 -0.95 -0.06 -1.54
CA ALA A 168 0.17 -0.99 -1.60
C ALA A 168 0.12 -2.01 -0.44
N SER A 169 0.05 -1.52 0.80
CA SER A 169 0.01 -2.39 1.98
C SER A 169 -1.21 -3.30 2.04
N GLN A 170 -2.39 -2.82 1.63
CA GLN A 170 -3.63 -3.59 1.68
C GLN A 170 -3.73 -4.64 0.56
N GLY A 171 -3.17 -4.36 -0.62
CA GLY A 171 -3.02 -5.37 -1.67
C GLY A 171 -2.10 -6.52 -1.24
N ALA A 172 -0.96 -6.18 -0.62
CA ALA A 172 -0.07 -7.17 -0.04
C ALA A 172 -0.75 -8.02 1.05
N LYS A 173 -1.56 -7.41 1.93
CA LYS A 173 -2.33 -8.14 2.96
C LYS A 173 -3.30 -9.16 2.38
N ASN A 174 -3.94 -8.84 1.25
CA ASN A 174 -4.84 -9.78 0.59
C ASN A 174 -4.08 -11.04 0.16
N ARG A 175 -2.91 -10.86 -0.46
CA ARG A 175 -2.03 -11.96 -0.88
C ARG A 175 -1.37 -12.66 0.30
N LEU A 176 -1.12 -11.95 1.41
CA LEU A 176 -0.56 -12.52 2.64
C LEU A 176 -1.54 -13.51 3.30
N ALA A 177 -2.83 -13.21 3.33
CA ALA A 177 -3.84 -14.15 3.85
C ALA A 177 -3.89 -15.44 3.01
N GLU A 178 -3.78 -15.32 1.69
CA GLU A 178 -3.68 -16.47 0.78
C GLU A 178 -2.40 -17.26 1.06
N LEU A 179 -1.25 -16.60 1.17
CA LEU A 179 0.02 -17.27 1.51
C LEU A 179 -0.07 -18.02 2.85
N MET A 180 -0.58 -17.39 3.89
CA MET A 180 -0.72 -18.02 5.21
C MET A 180 -1.61 -19.26 5.14
N SER A 181 -2.63 -19.29 4.27
CA SER A 181 -3.44 -20.50 4.09
C SER A 181 -2.63 -21.68 3.56
N TRP A 182 -1.62 -21.45 2.71
CA TRP A 182 -0.69 -22.47 2.26
C TRP A 182 0.27 -22.88 3.38
N GLU A 183 0.91 -21.90 4.03
CA GLU A 183 1.98 -22.17 4.99
C GLU A 183 1.52 -22.74 6.33
N LEU A 184 0.24 -22.54 6.69
CA LEU A 184 -0.34 -22.96 7.97
C LEU A 184 -1.26 -24.18 7.86
N THR A 185 -1.35 -24.80 6.67
CA THR A 185 -2.17 -26.00 6.45
C THR A 185 -1.76 -27.14 7.38
N ASP A 186 -0.46 -27.34 7.60
CA ASP A 186 0.09 -28.37 8.49
C ASP A 186 -0.21 -28.14 9.99
N LYS A 187 -0.50 -26.89 10.37
CA LYS A 187 -0.93 -26.52 11.72
C LYS A 187 -2.45 -26.58 11.90
N GLY A 188 -3.21 -26.86 10.84
CA GLY A 188 -4.67 -26.83 10.86
C GLY A 188 -5.24 -25.45 11.21
N ILE A 189 -4.51 -24.37 10.86
CA ILE A 189 -4.95 -22.98 11.08
C ILE A 189 -5.45 -22.39 9.77
N ILE A 190 -6.60 -21.73 9.83
CA ILE A 190 -7.26 -21.11 8.67
C ILE A 190 -6.87 -19.64 8.58
N SER A 191 -6.61 -19.15 7.36
CA SER A 191 -6.38 -17.73 7.10
C SER A 191 -7.33 -17.21 6.04
N ILE A 192 -8.05 -16.13 6.36
CA ILE A 192 -9.06 -15.50 5.51
C ILE A 192 -8.86 -13.98 5.55
N ALA A 193 -9.00 -13.31 4.42
CA ALA A 193 -9.09 -11.85 4.39
C ALA A 193 -10.52 -11.41 4.06
N THR A 194 -10.88 -10.20 4.49
CA THR A 194 -12.11 -9.53 4.07
C THR A 194 -11.85 -8.10 3.65
N ASN A 195 -12.56 -7.66 2.61
CA ASN A 195 -12.42 -6.35 1.99
C ASN A 195 -13.65 -5.47 2.26
N PRO A 196 -13.77 -4.85 3.45
CA PRO A 196 -14.88 -3.97 3.73
C PRO A 196 -14.89 -2.75 2.79
N GLY A 197 -16.09 -2.33 2.43
CA GLY A 197 -16.38 -1.05 1.76
C GLY A 197 -16.13 0.17 2.65
N PRO A 198 -16.57 1.37 2.22
CA PRO A 198 -16.61 2.55 3.09
C PRO A 198 -17.47 2.28 4.34
N VAL A 199 -16.90 2.55 5.51
CA VAL A 199 -17.54 2.35 6.82
C VAL A 199 -17.83 3.70 7.47
N HIS A 200 -19.06 3.87 7.95
CA HIS A 200 -19.48 5.06 8.68
C HIS A 200 -18.62 5.24 9.94
N SER A 201 -17.84 6.32 9.98
CA SER A 201 -16.92 6.63 11.08
C SER A 201 -16.43 8.08 11.01
N ASP A 202 -16.09 8.67 12.16
CA ASP A 202 -15.43 9.99 12.20
C ASP A 202 -14.19 10.05 11.29
N ARG A 203 -13.46 8.94 11.19
CA ARG A 203 -12.27 8.84 10.34
C ARG A 203 -12.58 9.14 8.86
N ILE A 204 -13.71 8.68 8.31
CA ILE A 204 -14.01 8.93 6.91
C ILE A 204 -14.44 10.39 6.68
N TYR A 205 -15.25 10.94 7.60
CA TYR A 205 -15.86 12.26 7.47
C TYR A 205 -14.95 13.41 7.89
N LYS A 206 -14.15 13.23 8.94
CA LYS A 206 -13.28 14.26 9.51
C LYS A 206 -11.82 14.15 9.06
N THR A 207 -11.42 13.04 8.43
CA THR A 207 -10.01 12.83 8.04
C THR A 207 -9.86 12.50 6.56
N VAL A 208 -10.43 11.39 6.07
CA VAL A 208 -10.07 10.88 4.73
C VAL A 208 -10.61 11.77 3.61
N TYR A 209 -11.92 12.06 3.60
CA TYR A 209 -12.51 12.89 2.54
C TYR A 209 -12.05 14.34 2.60
N PRO A 210 -11.98 15.00 3.77
CA PRO A 210 -11.43 16.35 3.86
C PRO A 210 -9.98 16.46 3.38
N LYS A 211 -9.10 15.54 3.79
CA LYS A 211 -7.70 15.58 3.33
C LYS A 211 -7.57 15.35 1.83
N ALA A 212 -8.38 14.45 1.25
CA ALA A 212 -8.40 14.26 -0.19
C ALA A 212 -8.91 15.51 -0.94
N ALA A 213 -9.95 16.16 -0.42
CA ALA A 213 -10.45 17.43 -0.95
C ALA A 213 -9.42 18.56 -0.86
N ALA A 214 -8.70 18.65 0.25
CA ALA A 214 -7.62 19.59 0.48
C ALA A 214 -6.44 19.38 -0.47
N GLU A 215 -6.09 18.12 -0.75
CA GLU A 215 -5.05 17.79 -1.72
C GLU A 215 -5.42 18.26 -3.14
N PHE A 216 -6.69 18.16 -3.55
CA PHE A 216 -7.12 18.73 -4.83
C PHE A 216 -6.88 20.25 -4.89
N MET A 217 -7.15 20.98 -3.80
CA MET A 217 -6.89 22.42 -3.73
C MET A 217 -5.39 22.71 -3.74
N ARG A 218 -4.58 21.88 -3.08
CA ARG A 218 -3.11 22.00 -3.12
C ARG A 218 -2.59 21.85 -4.54
N VAL A 219 -3.05 20.84 -5.28
CA VAL A 219 -2.59 20.55 -6.65
C VAL A 219 -2.84 21.73 -7.59
N SER A 220 -4.01 22.36 -7.53
CA SER A 220 -4.34 23.50 -8.40
C SER A 220 -3.84 24.85 -7.90
N GLY A 221 -3.50 24.96 -6.61
CA GLY A 221 -3.60 26.24 -5.89
C GLY A 221 -5.06 26.62 -5.63
N PHE A 222 -5.28 27.73 -4.92
CA PHE A 222 -6.62 28.21 -4.60
C PHE A 222 -6.65 29.73 -4.50
N GLU A 223 -7.50 30.37 -5.32
CA GLU A 223 -7.51 31.84 -5.46
C GLU A 223 -6.09 32.38 -5.73
N GLU A 224 -5.58 33.31 -4.94
CA GLU A 224 -4.19 33.80 -5.02
C GLU A 224 -3.15 32.91 -4.34
N LEU A 225 -3.54 31.83 -3.67
CA LEU A 225 -2.62 30.96 -2.95
C LEU A 225 -1.92 30.00 -3.91
N THR A 226 -0.59 29.99 -3.82
CA THR A 226 0.23 28.95 -4.44
C THR A 226 -0.02 27.58 -3.80
N PRO A 227 0.33 26.46 -4.47
CA PRO A 227 0.27 25.13 -3.88
C PRO A 227 0.94 25.02 -2.50
N GLU A 228 2.10 25.63 -2.30
CA GLU A 228 2.81 25.63 -1.01
C GLU A 228 2.04 26.39 0.07
N GLU A 229 1.43 27.52 -0.27
CA GLU A 229 0.60 28.30 0.66
C GLU A 229 -0.71 27.58 1.00
N VAL A 230 -1.31 26.88 0.04
CA VAL A 230 -2.48 26.02 0.29
C VAL A 230 -2.11 24.86 1.22
N ASP A 231 -0.93 24.23 1.03
CA ASP A 231 -0.45 23.17 1.92
C ASP A 231 -0.26 23.68 3.36
N ALA A 232 0.34 24.87 3.52
CA ALA A 232 0.51 25.52 4.81
C ALA A 232 -0.85 25.84 5.45
N ALA A 233 -1.80 26.40 4.69
CA ALA A 233 -3.14 26.71 5.17
C ALA A 233 -3.89 25.44 5.60
N ASN A 234 -3.86 24.37 4.79
CA ASN A 234 -4.52 23.11 5.09
C ASN A 234 -4.09 22.49 6.44
N LYS A 235 -2.82 22.66 6.83
CA LYS A 235 -2.30 22.17 8.12
C LYS A 235 -2.94 22.85 9.32
N GLU A 236 -3.33 24.11 9.19
CA GLU A 236 -4.02 24.88 10.24
C GLU A 236 -5.54 24.69 10.18
N LEU A 237 -6.10 24.63 8.96
CA LEU A 237 -7.55 24.74 8.76
C LEU A 237 -8.31 23.42 8.87
N LEU A 238 -7.69 22.28 8.53
CA LEU A 238 -8.42 21.01 8.42
C LEU A 238 -9.02 20.52 9.73
N SER A 239 -8.39 20.82 10.87
CA SER A 239 -8.93 20.46 12.20
C SER A 239 -10.16 21.28 12.59
N LEU A 240 -10.43 22.39 11.90
CA LEU A 240 -11.60 23.23 12.15
C LEU A 240 -12.88 22.64 11.53
N LEU A 241 -12.77 21.65 10.63
CA LEU A 241 -13.94 21.05 9.98
C LEU A 241 -14.82 20.29 10.97
N GLY A 242 -16.06 20.74 11.09
CA GLY A 242 -17.05 20.15 12.00
C GLY A 242 -17.02 20.70 13.42
N GLU A 243 -16.21 21.73 13.68
CA GLU A 243 -16.24 22.51 14.92
C GLU A 243 -17.34 23.58 14.87
N GLU A 244 -17.64 24.21 16.02
CA GLU A 244 -18.65 25.29 16.11
C GLU A 244 -18.21 26.56 15.35
N ASP A 245 -19.19 27.30 14.78
CA ASP A 245 -18.93 28.46 13.91
C ASP A 245 -18.00 29.53 14.50
N ASN A 246 -18.07 29.77 15.81
CA ASN A 246 -17.17 30.68 16.52
C ASN A 246 -15.73 30.17 16.54
N VAL A 247 -15.53 28.88 16.86
CA VAL A 247 -14.22 28.22 16.86
C VAL A 247 -13.61 28.23 15.47
N VAL A 248 -14.42 27.96 14.44
CA VAL A 248 -13.98 28.02 13.03
C VAL A 248 -13.51 29.43 12.66
N LYS A 249 -14.29 30.47 12.98
CA LYS A 249 -13.93 31.86 12.67
C LYS A 249 -12.65 32.30 13.37
N GLU A 250 -12.52 32.01 14.67
CA GLU A 250 -11.32 32.34 15.45
C GLU A 250 -10.08 31.57 14.95
N GLY A 251 -10.25 30.29 14.64
CA GLY A 251 -9.18 29.45 14.09
C GLY A 251 -8.69 29.96 12.73
N ILE A 252 -9.61 30.34 11.83
CA ILE A 252 -9.25 30.92 10.52
C ILE A 252 -8.50 32.25 10.70
N ALA A 253 -8.99 33.14 11.56
CA ALA A 253 -8.33 34.43 11.81
C ALA A 253 -6.91 34.24 12.38
N SER A 254 -6.75 33.29 13.31
CA SER A 254 -5.44 32.91 13.86
C SER A 254 -4.49 32.37 12.80
N ALA A 255 -4.97 31.47 11.94
CA ALA A 255 -4.18 30.92 10.84
C ALA A 255 -3.78 32.01 9.83
N ALA A 256 -4.70 32.93 9.49
CA ALA A 256 -4.43 34.04 8.59
C ALA A 256 -3.37 34.99 9.17
N GLN A 257 -3.46 35.34 10.45
CA GLN A 257 -2.46 36.15 11.14
C GLN A 257 -1.06 35.50 11.10
N LYS A 258 -0.99 34.18 11.22
CA LYS A 258 0.25 33.39 11.19
C LYS A 258 0.85 33.30 9.79
N LEU A 259 0.02 33.14 8.76
CA LEU A 259 0.44 32.77 7.40
C LEU A 259 0.34 33.90 6.37
N ALA A 260 -0.10 35.10 6.77
CA ALA A 260 -0.28 36.22 5.84
C ALA A 260 1.01 36.59 5.07
N ASN A 261 2.20 36.41 5.65
CA ASN A 261 3.50 36.62 4.99
C ASN A 261 3.60 37.96 4.22
N GLY A 262 3.12 39.05 4.83
CA GLY A 262 3.11 40.39 4.24
C GLY A 262 1.92 40.70 3.30
N LYS A 263 1.00 39.74 3.10
CA LYS A 263 -0.30 39.96 2.46
C LYS A 263 -1.29 40.57 3.45
N ASP A 264 -2.38 41.15 2.93
CA ASP A 264 -3.46 41.70 3.73
C ASP A 264 -4.15 40.59 4.54
N ILE A 265 -4.17 40.74 5.88
CA ILE A 265 -4.68 39.72 6.80
C ILE A 265 -6.19 39.52 6.62
N GLN A 266 -6.95 40.58 6.36
CA GLN A 266 -8.40 40.48 6.16
C GLN A 266 -8.67 39.67 4.89
N LYS A 267 -7.97 39.97 3.80
CA LYS A 267 -8.09 39.24 2.55
C LYS A 267 -7.70 37.77 2.70
N ILE A 268 -6.60 37.47 3.40
CA ILE A 268 -6.18 36.07 3.66
C ILE A 268 -7.19 35.33 4.54
N THR A 269 -7.79 36.01 5.52
CA THR A 269 -8.86 35.45 6.34
C THR A 269 -10.05 35.04 5.47
N GLU A 270 -10.47 35.89 4.52
CA GLU A 270 -11.53 35.59 3.55
C GLU A 270 -11.16 34.42 2.65
N THR A 271 -9.96 34.40 2.07
CA THR A 271 -9.48 33.30 1.22
C THR A 271 -9.40 31.97 2.00
N PHE A 272 -8.98 31.98 3.26
CA PHE A 272 -8.93 30.77 4.10
C PHE A 272 -10.33 30.26 4.43
N ALA A 273 -11.29 31.15 4.68
CA ALA A 273 -12.70 30.77 4.85
C ALA A 273 -13.26 30.13 3.56
N ASN A 274 -12.99 30.73 2.40
CA ASN A 274 -13.40 30.18 1.10
C ASN A 274 -12.76 28.82 0.82
N LEU A 275 -11.47 28.67 1.14
CA LEU A 275 -10.73 27.41 0.99
C LEU A 275 -11.37 26.31 1.85
N LEU A 276 -11.61 26.58 3.14
CA LEU A 276 -12.22 25.62 4.05
C LEU A 276 -13.62 25.19 3.59
N ASN A 277 -14.46 26.16 3.19
CA ASN A 277 -15.79 25.91 2.63
C ASN A 277 -15.71 25.06 1.35
N LYS A 278 -14.72 25.33 0.48
CA LYS A 278 -14.53 24.56 -0.75
C LYS A 278 -14.12 23.12 -0.45
N ILE A 279 -13.22 22.92 0.51
CA ILE A 279 -12.79 21.59 0.97
C ILE A 279 -13.99 20.81 1.50
N GLN A 280 -14.80 21.42 2.37
CA GLN A 280 -16.01 20.80 2.90
C GLN A 280 -16.98 20.39 1.78
N SER A 281 -17.27 21.29 0.85
CA SER A 281 -18.18 21.03 -0.28
C SER A 281 -17.71 19.86 -1.16
N ILE A 282 -16.40 19.76 -1.42
CA ILE A 282 -15.84 18.64 -2.19
C ILE A 282 -15.94 17.33 -1.39
N ALA A 283 -15.63 17.35 -0.09
CA ALA A 283 -15.70 16.18 0.78
C ALA A 283 -17.14 15.62 0.84
N GLU A 284 -18.13 16.49 1.02
CA GLU A 284 -19.56 16.14 0.99
C GLU A 284 -19.97 15.58 -0.37
N LYS A 285 -19.52 16.19 -1.47
CA LYS A 285 -19.79 15.68 -2.83
C LYS A 285 -19.22 14.28 -3.05
N VAL A 286 -18.01 14.00 -2.58
CA VAL A 286 -17.40 12.66 -2.66
C VAL A 286 -18.24 11.65 -1.88
N GLN A 287 -18.68 12.02 -0.68
CA GLN A 287 -19.56 11.18 0.14
C GLN A 287 -20.90 10.90 -0.57
N THR A 288 -21.59 11.93 -1.05
CA THR A 288 -22.89 11.79 -1.74
C THR A 288 -22.77 10.98 -3.03
N ASN A 289 -21.72 11.20 -3.82
CA ASN A 289 -21.51 10.41 -5.04
C ASN A 289 -21.26 8.94 -4.72
N THR A 290 -20.48 8.66 -3.67
CA THR A 290 -20.21 7.28 -3.23
C THR A 290 -21.47 6.61 -2.71
N SER A 291 -22.32 7.31 -1.96
CA SER A 291 -23.58 6.73 -1.47
C SER A 291 -24.54 6.38 -2.60
N HIS A 292 -24.56 7.13 -3.71
CA HIS A 292 -25.34 6.78 -4.90
C HIS A 292 -24.88 5.49 -5.61
N MET A 293 -23.70 4.97 -5.29
CA MET A 293 -23.20 3.68 -5.80
C MET A 293 -23.61 2.49 -4.92
N ILE A 294 -24.42 2.72 -3.90
CA ILE A 294 -24.86 1.71 -2.92
C ILE A 294 -26.38 1.60 -2.97
N ALA A 295 -26.89 0.36 -3.01
CA ALA A 295 -28.31 0.08 -3.21
C ALA A 295 -29.25 0.80 -2.22
N ASN A 296 -28.90 0.85 -0.93
CA ASN A 296 -29.65 1.57 0.11
C ASN A 296 -29.07 2.95 0.44
N LYS A 297 -28.08 3.44 -0.31
CA LYS A 297 -27.39 4.72 -0.10
C LYS A 297 -26.73 4.92 1.26
N GLU A 298 -26.43 3.84 1.97
CA GLU A 298 -25.81 3.88 3.29
C GLU A 298 -24.45 3.19 3.26
N PHE A 299 -23.45 3.82 3.88
CA PHE A 299 -22.17 3.17 4.16
C PHE A 299 -22.35 2.05 5.17
N LEU A 300 -21.40 1.12 5.20
CA LEU A 300 -21.44 0.02 6.16
C LEU A 300 -21.36 0.56 7.59
N ALA A 301 -22.17 -0.01 8.48
CA ALA A 301 -21.99 0.17 9.91
C ALA A 301 -20.83 -0.70 10.40
N GLN A 302 -20.15 -0.25 11.46
CA GLN A 302 -19.06 -1.01 12.09
C GLN A 302 -19.56 -2.38 12.61
N SER A 303 -20.81 -2.45 13.07
CA SER A 303 -21.46 -3.69 13.50
C SER A 303 -21.69 -4.69 12.37
N GLN A 304 -21.96 -4.24 11.14
CA GLN A 304 -22.12 -5.11 9.97
C GLN A 304 -20.79 -5.74 9.55
N VAL A 305 -19.70 -4.97 9.63
CA VAL A 305 -18.34 -5.49 9.42
C VAL A 305 -18.02 -6.52 10.52
N ALA A 306 -18.34 -6.20 11.77
CA ALA A 306 -18.13 -7.10 12.89
C ALA A 306 -18.90 -8.43 12.76
N GLU A 307 -20.16 -8.38 12.32
CA GLU A 307 -20.96 -9.57 12.05
C GLU A 307 -20.37 -10.43 10.93
N SER A 308 -19.86 -9.79 9.86
CA SER A 308 -19.17 -10.49 8.78
C SER A 308 -17.93 -11.22 9.31
N VAL A 309 -17.11 -10.57 10.13
CA VAL A 309 -15.93 -11.20 10.77
C VAL A 309 -16.32 -12.37 11.65
N LEU A 310 -17.41 -12.23 12.41
CA LEU A 310 -17.93 -13.28 13.27
C LEU A 310 -18.36 -14.52 12.45
N ASN A 311 -18.99 -14.30 11.30
CA ASN A 311 -19.35 -15.37 10.37
C ASN A 311 -18.12 -16.03 9.74
N LEU A 312 -17.05 -15.29 9.43
CA LEU A 312 -15.81 -15.86 8.92
C LEU A 312 -15.03 -16.66 9.98
N CYS A 313 -15.32 -16.46 11.27
CA CYS A 313 -14.75 -17.25 12.36
C CYS A 313 -15.54 -18.52 12.70
N ASP A 314 -16.74 -18.69 12.12
CA ASP A 314 -17.53 -19.90 12.27
C ASP A 314 -16.80 -21.13 11.71
N ASP A 315 -16.84 -22.25 12.43
CA ASP A 315 -16.10 -23.46 12.07
C ASP A 315 -16.51 -24.03 10.70
N GLU A 316 -17.80 -24.01 10.37
CA GLU A 316 -18.30 -24.60 9.13
C GLU A 316 -18.04 -23.68 7.94
N ILE A 317 -18.23 -22.36 8.13
CA ILE A 317 -17.94 -21.36 7.09
C ILE A 317 -16.44 -21.27 6.81
N ALA A 318 -15.61 -21.21 7.86
CA ALA A 318 -14.17 -21.02 7.70
C ALA A 318 -13.51 -22.16 6.92
N LYS A 319 -13.96 -23.41 7.13
CA LYS A 319 -13.42 -24.61 6.44
C LYS A 319 -13.52 -24.51 4.92
N ILE A 320 -14.59 -23.92 4.39
CA ILE A 320 -14.81 -23.80 2.94
C ILE A 320 -14.22 -22.51 2.35
N LEU A 321 -13.76 -21.58 3.18
CA LEU A 321 -13.25 -20.26 2.78
C LEU A 321 -11.75 -20.06 3.04
N ASN A 322 -11.01 -21.09 3.49
CA ASN A 322 -9.57 -20.95 3.74
C ASN A 322 -8.82 -20.42 2.49
N GLY A 323 -7.95 -19.43 2.70
CA GLY A 323 -7.19 -18.78 1.63
C GLY A 323 -8.04 -17.91 0.71
N LYS A 324 -9.25 -17.50 1.11
CA LYS A 324 -10.08 -16.59 0.33
C LYS A 324 -10.01 -15.16 0.84
N VAL A 325 -10.14 -14.23 -0.10
CA VAL A 325 -10.36 -12.81 0.15
C VAL A 325 -11.83 -12.53 -0.09
N ILE A 326 -12.60 -12.35 0.97
CA ILE A 326 -14.05 -12.21 0.92
C ILE A 326 -14.44 -10.76 0.65
N PRO A 327 -15.16 -10.46 -0.46
CA PRO A 327 -15.72 -9.14 -0.69
C PRO A 327 -16.63 -8.75 0.47
N GLY A 328 -16.43 -7.55 1.01
CA GLY A 328 -17.17 -7.03 2.15
C GLY A 328 -17.80 -5.68 1.84
N ASP A 329 -18.12 -5.41 0.57
CA ASP A 329 -18.59 -4.11 0.12
C ASP A 329 -19.88 -4.20 -0.73
N ARG A 330 -20.49 -3.02 -0.93
CA ARG A 330 -21.73 -2.84 -1.68
C ARG A 330 -21.62 -1.69 -2.69
N VAL A 331 -20.39 -1.30 -3.03
CA VAL A 331 -20.12 -0.15 -3.89
C VAL A 331 -19.85 -0.64 -5.30
N PHE A 332 -20.67 -0.22 -6.26
CA PHE A 332 -20.55 -0.68 -7.64
C PHE A 332 -20.21 0.47 -8.59
N TYR A 333 -19.07 0.35 -9.26
CA TYR A 333 -18.70 1.19 -10.41
C TYR A 333 -17.81 0.41 -11.37
N PRO A 334 -17.87 0.68 -12.68
CA PRO A 334 -17.00 0.03 -13.66
C PRO A 334 -15.54 0.43 -13.46
N VAL A 335 -14.64 -0.55 -13.54
CA VAL A 335 -13.20 -0.36 -13.41
C VAL A 335 -12.55 -0.70 -14.75
N LYS A 336 -11.64 0.15 -15.22
CA LYS A 336 -10.88 -0.15 -16.44
C LYS A 336 -9.95 -1.36 -16.20
N PRO A 337 -9.65 -2.15 -17.23
CA PRO A 337 -8.56 -3.13 -17.15
C PRO A 337 -7.23 -2.41 -16.92
N HIS A 338 -6.60 -2.64 -15.76
CA HIS A 338 -5.29 -2.08 -15.41
C HIS A 338 -4.17 -3.11 -15.52
N ILE A 339 -4.52 -4.40 -15.62
CA ILE A 339 -3.56 -5.50 -15.74
C ILE A 339 -3.74 -6.14 -17.13
N GLY A 340 -2.62 -6.40 -17.80
CA GLY A 340 -2.55 -7.12 -19.08
C GLY A 340 -1.59 -8.30 -19.00
N THR A 341 -1.67 -9.21 -19.97
CA THR A 341 -0.71 -10.32 -20.13
C THR A 341 0.33 -10.04 -21.21
N THR A 342 0.06 -9.10 -22.12
CA THR A 342 0.98 -8.64 -23.16
C THR A 342 0.81 -7.15 -23.37
N THR A 343 1.87 -6.47 -23.80
CA THR A 343 1.74 -5.07 -24.22
C THR A 343 1.02 -4.96 -25.56
N PRO A 344 0.15 -3.95 -25.78
CA PRO A 344 -0.60 -3.81 -27.03
C PRO A 344 0.31 -3.47 -28.21
N GLY A 345 0.17 -4.17 -29.33
CA GLY A 345 0.87 -3.85 -30.58
C GLY A 345 2.38 -4.13 -30.58
N VAL A 346 3.02 -3.91 -31.74
CA VAL A 346 4.48 -4.02 -31.91
C VAL A 346 5.05 -2.61 -32.05
N HIS A 347 6.00 -2.26 -31.20
CA HIS A 347 6.62 -0.93 -31.18
C HIS A 347 8.08 -1.04 -31.56
N GLN A 348 8.46 -0.33 -32.62
CA GLN A 348 9.85 -0.25 -33.04
C GLN A 348 10.62 0.61 -32.03
N PRO A 349 11.69 0.10 -31.42
CA PRO A 349 12.51 0.89 -30.50
C PRO A 349 13.27 1.98 -31.26
N ASP A 350 13.12 3.23 -30.83
CA ASP A 350 14.03 4.32 -31.18
C ASP A 350 14.43 5.06 -29.91
N PHE A 351 15.68 4.82 -29.49
CA PHE A 351 16.27 5.48 -28.33
C PHE A 351 17.32 6.51 -28.73
N THR A 352 17.37 6.89 -30.00
CA THR A 352 18.44 7.74 -30.56
C THR A 352 18.61 9.03 -29.76
N GLY A 353 19.80 9.21 -29.18
CA GLY A 353 20.15 10.40 -28.42
C GLY A 353 19.45 10.53 -27.05
N ARG A 354 18.79 9.48 -26.58
CA ARG A 354 18.11 9.42 -25.27
C ARG A 354 18.85 8.51 -24.29
N ALA A 355 18.71 8.80 -23.00
CA ALA A 355 19.28 7.98 -21.94
C ALA A 355 18.21 7.08 -21.31
N VAL A 356 18.58 5.83 -21.00
CA VAL A 356 17.79 4.92 -20.15
C VAL A 356 18.66 4.55 -18.96
N VAL A 357 18.11 4.75 -17.75
CA VAL A 357 18.83 4.46 -16.51
C VAL A 357 18.29 3.17 -15.91
N PHE A 358 19.19 2.31 -15.45
CA PHE A 358 18.86 1.12 -14.68
C PHE A 358 19.14 1.37 -13.20
N THR A 359 18.21 0.98 -12.34
CA THR A 359 18.47 0.80 -10.90
C THR A 359 18.33 -0.69 -10.60
N VAL A 360 19.35 -1.31 -10.02
CA VAL A 360 19.47 -2.77 -9.98
C VAL A 360 19.62 -3.26 -8.55
N ASP A 361 18.69 -4.09 -8.10
CA ASP A 361 18.77 -4.86 -6.84
C ASP A 361 18.75 -6.36 -7.15
N ALA A 362 19.77 -6.82 -7.87
CA ALA A 362 19.86 -8.19 -8.36
C ALA A 362 20.02 -9.19 -7.21
N THR A 363 19.28 -10.29 -7.27
CA THR A 363 19.38 -11.39 -6.30
C THR A 363 20.30 -12.49 -6.82
N ASP A 364 20.21 -12.82 -8.12
CA ASP A 364 21.03 -13.86 -8.73
C ASP A 364 21.55 -13.47 -10.13
N LYS A 365 22.34 -14.35 -10.74
CA LYS A 365 22.96 -14.11 -12.05
C LYS A 365 21.94 -13.82 -13.16
N THR A 366 20.74 -14.41 -13.11
CA THR A 366 19.73 -14.20 -14.15
C THR A 366 19.20 -12.77 -14.15
N ASP A 367 19.19 -12.09 -12.99
CA ASP A 367 18.86 -10.67 -12.91
C ASP A 367 19.94 -9.81 -13.58
N ALA A 368 21.22 -10.15 -13.41
CA ALA A 368 22.33 -9.46 -14.05
C ALA A 368 22.36 -9.69 -15.58
N GLU A 369 22.09 -10.92 -16.03
CA GLU A 369 21.92 -11.26 -17.44
C GLU A 369 20.72 -10.55 -18.08
N ARG A 370 19.65 -10.32 -17.30
CA ARG A 370 18.51 -9.50 -17.73
C ARG A 370 18.90 -8.03 -17.92
N VAL A 371 19.62 -7.45 -16.95
CA VAL A 371 20.13 -6.07 -17.08
C VAL A 371 20.97 -5.94 -18.34
N GLU A 372 21.89 -6.88 -18.57
CA GLU A 372 22.70 -6.90 -19.79
C GLU A 372 21.86 -6.93 -21.06
N TYR A 373 20.91 -7.86 -21.14
CA TYR A 373 20.07 -8.01 -22.33
C TYR A 373 19.29 -6.72 -22.64
N LEU A 374 18.67 -6.12 -21.61
CA LEU A 374 17.88 -4.90 -21.78
C LEU A 374 18.75 -3.68 -22.09
N ALA A 375 19.93 -3.57 -21.48
CA ALA A 375 20.88 -2.50 -21.76
C ALA A 375 21.43 -2.59 -23.20
N GLN A 376 21.83 -3.79 -23.65
CA GLN A 376 22.24 -4.02 -25.04
C GLN A 376 21.12 -3.72 -26.03
N HIS A 377 19.87 -4.05 -25.69
CA HIS A 377 18.70 -3.70 -26.50
C HIS A 377 18.55 -2.17 -26.63
N VAL A 378 18.80 -1.41 -25.56
CA VAL A 378 18.78 0.06 -25.62
C VAL A 378 19.91 0.60 -26.50
N GLU A 379 21.15 0.17 -26.28
CA GLU A 379 22.33 0.66 -27.02
C GLU A 379 22.26 0.32 -28.51
N LYS A 380 21.83 -0.91 -28.84
CA LYS A 380 21.65 -1.36 -30.24
C LYS A 380 20.63 -0.51 -31.00
N ASN A 381 19.67 0.09 -30.29
CA ASN A 381 18.64 0.97 -30.86
C ASN A 381 18.93 2.46 -30.59
N GLY A 382 20.21 2.83 -30.42
CA GLY A 382 20.69 4.22 -30.43
C GLY A 382 20.66 4.95 -29.09
N GLY A 383 20.30 4.28 -28.00
CA GLY A 383 20.22 4.85 -26.67
C GLY A 383 21.54 4.79 -25.90
N LYS A 384 21.61 5.56 -24.80
CA LYS A 384 22.70 5.51 -23.82
C LYS A 384 22.22 4.86 -22.53
N VAL A 385 23.10 4.11 -21.86
CA VAL A 385 22.77 3.40 -20.63
C VAL A 385 23.67 3.84 -19.47
N ALA A 386 23.08 3.95 -18.28
CA ALA A 386 23.80 3.93 -17.00
C ALA A 386 23.12 2.96 -16.02
N CYS A 387 23.93 2.26 -15.22
CA CYS A 387 23.45 1.30 -14.23
C CYS A 387 23.81 1.75 -12.80
N PHE A 388 22.81 1.99 -11.96
CA PHE A 388 22.97 2.26 -10.54
C PHE A 388 22.66 0.99 -9.76
N ILE A 389 23.69 0.31 -9.30
CA ILE A 389 23.60 -1.01 -8.69
C ILE A 389 23.51 -0.84 -7.18
N SER A 390 22.55 -1.51 -6.56
CA SER A 390 22.38 -1.54 -5.11
C SER A 390 23.67 -2.05 -4.45
N GLU A 391 24.14 -1.37 -3.42
CA GLU A 391 25.20 -1.89 -2.55
C GLU A 391 24.84 -3.24 -1.89
N SER A 392 23.54 -3.57 -1.82
CA SER A 392 23.05 -4.86 -1.32
C SER A 392 23.10 -5.99 -2.36
N THR A 393 23.38 -5.70 -3.64
CA THR A 393 23.57 -6.72 -4.68
C THR A 393 24.87 -7.51 -4.42
N PRO A 394 24.91 -8.84 -4.59
CA PRO A 394 26.16 -9.61 -4.44
C PRO A 394 27.32 -9.07 -5.27
N GLN A 395 28.53 -9.03 -4.70
CA GLN A 395 29.71 -8.40 -5.32
C GLN A 395 30.01 -8.96 -6.72
N GLU A 396 29.89 -10.27 -6.93
CA GLU A 396 30.10 -10.90 -8.23
C GLU A 396 29.16 -10.36 -9.32
N LEU A 397 27.91 -10.01 -8.95
CA LEU A 397 26.93 -9.44 -9.87
C LEU A 397 27.18 -7.96 -10.11
N GLN A 398 27.65 -7.23 -9.09
CA GLN A 398 28.11 -5.85 -9.22
C GLN A 398 29.25 -5.76 -10.25
N GLU A 399 30.26 -6.62 -10.11
CA GLU A 399 31.42 -6.71 -11.01
C GLU A 399 30.98 -7.11 -12.42
N TYR A 400 30.06 -8.08 -12.54
CA TYR A 400 29.52 -8.53 -13.83
C TYR A 400 28.89 -7.38 -14.63
N ILE A 401 28.02 -6.59 -14.01
CA ILE A 401 27.32 -5.48 -14.68
C ILE A 401 28.32 -4.35 -14.99
N SER A 402 29.20 -4.04 -14.03
CA SER A 402 30.18 -2.95 -14.14
C SER A 402 31.26 -3.20 -15.18
N GLY A 403 31.56 -4.47 -15.47
CA GLY A 403 32.46 -4.85 -16.56
C GLY A 403 31.88 -4.61 -17.96
N LYS A 404 30.58 -4.33 -18.09
CA LYS A 404 29.87 -4.23 -19.37
C LYS A 404 29.28 -2.84 -19.65
N PHE A 405 28.83 -2.13 -18.63
CA PHE A 405 28.15 -0.84 -18.78
C PHE A 405 28.72 0.20 -17.82
N HIS A 406 28.49 1.48 -18.13
CA HIS A 406 28.80 2.54 -17.18
C HIS A 406 27.91 2.38 -15.94
N SER A 407 28.53 2.06 -14.81
CA SER A 407 27.82 1.76 -13.57
C SER A 407 28.41 2.48 -12.36
N HIS A 408 27.58 2.60 -11.31
CA HIS A 408 27.99 3.01 -9.98
C HIS A 408 27.30 2.14 -8.94
N ILE A 409 28.02 1.80 -7.87
CA ILE A 409 27.45 1.12 -6.71
C ILE A 409 26.94 2.19 -5.76
N ILE A 410 25.65 2.15 -5.42
CA ILE A 410 24.95 3.21 -4.68
C ILE A 410 24.00 2.62 -3.65
N ASN A 411 23.67 3.38 -2.61
CA ASN A 411 22.59 3.03 -1.71
C ASN A 411 21.24 3.46 -2.32
N ILE A 412 20.61 2.55 -3.06
CA ILE A 412 19.30 2.80 -3.70
C ILE A 412 18.13 2.95 -2.70
N LYS A 413 18.36 2.63 -1.41
CA LYS A 413 17.39 2.83 -0.33
C LYS A 413 17.40 4.28 0.15
N ASN A 414 18.46 5.04 -0.14
CA ASN A 414 18.61 6.44 0.23
C ASN A 414 18.05 7.37 -0.87
N PRO A 415 16.96 8.14 -0.60
CA PRO A 415 16.33 9.00 -1.61
C PRO A 415 17.25 10.12 -2.12
N GLU A 416 18.13 10.67 -1.28
CA GLU A 416 19.06 11.73 -1.67
C GLU A 416 20.10 11.20 -2.65
N GLU A 417 20.60 9.98 -2.40
CA GLU A 417 21.58 9.33 -3.25
C GLU A 417 20.97 8.96 -4.61
N VAL A 418 19.76 8.38 -4.62
CA VAL A 418 19.02 8.10 -5.87
C VAL A 418 18.84 9.38 -6.69
N SER A 419 18.38 10.46 -6.05
CA SER A 419 18.16 11.75 -6.73
C SER A 419 19.45 12.34 -7.30
N ARG A 420 20.55 12.28 -6.54
CA ARG A 420 21.89 12.73 -6.97
C ARG A 420 22.35 12.00 -8.23
N TRP A 421 22.22 10.67 -8.24
CA TRP A 421 22.70 9.86 -9.36
C TRP A 421 21.81 10.00 -10.59
N LEU A 422 20.48 10.07 -10.43
CA LEU A 422 19.56 10.38 -11.53
C LEU A 422 19.86 11.74 -12.18
N ASN A 423 20.12 12.77 -11.37
CA ASN A 423 20.54 14.09 -11.87
C ASN A 423 21.88 14.03 -12.61
N THR A 424 22.85 13.28 -12.07
CA THR A 424 24.17 13.07 -12.69
C THR A 424 24.04 12.39 -14.05
N ALA A 425 23.22 11.33 -14.16
CA ALA A 425 22.93 10.68 -15.43
C ALA A 425 22.25 11.63 -16.42
N ASN A 426 21.28 12.42 -15.99
CA ASN A 426 20.61 13.39 -16.85
C ASN A 426 21.58 14.45 -17.40
N THR A 427 22.53 14.92 -16.59
CA THR A 427 23.56 15.88 -17.01
C THR A 427 24.57 15.26 -17.99
N ASN A 428 25.04 14.04 -17.72
CA ASN A 428 26.16 13.45 -18.46
C ASN A 428 25.72 12.65 -19.71
N LEU A 429 24.57 11.98 -19.64
CA LEU A 429 24.07 11.16 -20.75
C LEU A 429 23.07 11.93 -21.63
N GLY A 430 22.39 12.93 -21.05
CA GLY A 430 21.31 13.68 -21.68
C GLY A 430 19.95 13.31 -21.10
N LYS A 431 18.87 13.85 -21.70
CA LYS A 431 17.50 13.71 -21.18
C LYS A 431 17.11 12.24 -21.03
N ILE A 432 16.84 11.83 -19.80
CA ILE A 432 16.35 10.49 -19.47
C ILE A 432 14.98 10.29 -20.13
N LEU A 433 14.85 9.23 -20.91
CA LEU A 433 13.59 8.79 -21.52
C LEU A 433 12.81 7.89 -20.57
N GLY A 434 13.51 6.98 -19.90
CA GLY A 434 12.91 6.12 -18.91
C GLY A 434 13.90 5.50 -17.94
N VAL A 435 13.36 4.99 -16.85
CA VAL A 435 14.11 4.30 -15.80
C VAL A 435 13.58 2.89 -15.62
N ILE A 436 14.49 1.91 -15.60
CA ILE A 436 14.18 0.50 -15.36
C ILE A 436 14.68 0.13 -13.97
N HIS A 437 13.78 -0.25 -13.07
CA HIS A 437 14.10 -0.75 -11.75
C HIS A 437 13.98 -2.28 -11.72
N VAL A 438 15.08 -2.99 -11.53
CA VAL A 438 15.10 -4.45 -11.38
C VAL A 438 15.10 -4.79 -9.91
N THR A 439 13.99 -5.35 -9.42
CA THR A 439 13.82 -5.70 -7.99
C THR A 439 14.48 -7.02 -7.61
N GLY A 440 14.82 -7.86 -8.59
CA GLY A 440 15.35 -9.21 -8.38
C GLY A 440 14.28 -10.22 -7.94
N LYS A 441 14.71 -11.24 -7.20
CA LYS A 441 13.87 -12.35 -6.76
C LYS A 441 13.79 -12.45 -5.25
N ILE A 442 12.70 -13.04 -4.76
CA ILE A 442 12.62 -13.44 -3.36
C ILE A 442 13.67 -14.53 -3.13
N PRO A 443 14.55 -14.37 -2.12
CA PRO A 443 15.50 -15.42 -1.73
C PRO A 443 14.80 -16.75 -1.45
N GLU A 444 15.46 -17.87 -1.67
CA GLU A 444 14.88 -19.18 -1.37
C GLU A 444 14.65 -19.34 0.14
N VAL A 445 13.40 -19.28 0.56
CA VAL A 445 12.97 -19.42 1.95
C VAL A 445 11.84 -20.46 2.05
N PRO A 446 11.89 -21.41 2.99
CA PRO A 446 10.87 -22.46 3.10
C PRO A 446 9.46 -21.91 3.36
N LYS A 447 9.33 -20.98 4.33
CA LYS A 447 8.10 -20.31 4.71
C LYS A 447 8.39 -18.87 5.12
N LEU A 448 7.59 -17.89 4.67
CA LEU A 448 7.71 -16.51 5.18
C LEU A 448 7.33 -16.45 6.65
N THR A 449 6.37 -17.26 7.09
CA THR A 449 5.94 -17.32 8.50
C THR A 449 7.01 -17.82 9.48
N GLU A 450 8.15 -18.30 8.99
CA GLU A 450 9.29 -18.74 9.79
C GLU A 450 10.45 -17.72 9.80
N LEU A 451 10.33 -16.62 9.07
CA LEU A 451 11.34 -15.57 9.05
C LEU A 451 11.43 -14.85 10.41
N SER A 452 12.64 -14.42 10.73
CA SER A 452 12.86 -13.39 11.72
C SER A 452 12.24 -12.06 11.26
N ARG A 453 12.01 -11.15 12.21
CA ARG A 453 11.51 -9.82 11.88
C ARG A 453 12.44 -9.05 10.95
N ALA A 454 13.75 -9.18 11.15
CA ALA A 454 14.76 -8.51 10.33
C ALA A 454 14.70 -8.98 8.87
N GLU A 455 14.63 -10.29 8.63
CA GLU A 455 14.50 -10.86 7.27
C GLU A 455 13.21 -10.40 6.59
N TRP A 456 12.10 -10.33 7.35
CA TRP A 456 10.85 -9.77 6.82
C TRP A 456 10.99 -8.29 6.42
N ASP A 457 11.58 -7.48 7.30
CA ASP A 457 11.76 -6.05 7.04
C ASP A 457 12.71 -5.81 5.85
N GLU A 458 13.70 -6.68 5.62
CA GLU A 458 14.53 -6.66 4.40
C GLU A 458 13.72 -6.92 3.13
N LEU A 459 12.78 -7.87 3.14
CA LEU A 459 11.89 -8.10 2.00
C LEU A 459 10.96 -6.91 1.75
N ILE A 460 10.44 -6.29 2.81
CA ILE A 460 9.62 -5.07 2.70
C ILE A 460 10.43 -3.92 2.10
N GLU A 461 11.65 -3.71 2.58
CA GLU A 461 12.52 -2.66 2.05
C GLU A 461 12.84 -2.92 0.58
N LYS A 462 13.16 -4.17 0.20
CA LYS A 462 13.53 -4.53 -1.17
C LYS A 462 12.38 -4.42 -2.16
N PHE A 463 11.20 -4.95 -1.85
CA PHE A 463 10.12 -5.11 -2.84
C PHE A 463 8.99 -4.07 -2.75
N ILE A 464 8.97 -3.24 -1.70
CA ILE A 464 7.91 -2.23 -1.53
C ILE A 464 8.52 -0.84 -1.35
N THR A 465 9.39 -0.67 -0.36
CA THR A 465 9.92 0.66 -0.03
C THR A 465 10.92 1.16 -1.08
N THR A 466 11.87 0.33 -1.50
CA THR A 466 12.89 0.72 -2.50
C THR A 466 12.27 1.07 -3.85
N PRO A 467 11.33 0.29 -4.41
CA PRO A 467 10.61 0.71 -5.62
C PRO A 467 9.89 2.05 -5.47
N ALA A 468 9.31 2.33 -4.30
CA ALA A 468 8.69 3.62 -4.02
C ALA A 468 9.72 4.77 -3.91
N THR A 469 10.85 4.55 -3.24
CA THR A 469 11.97 5.50 -3.15
C THR A 469 12.50 5.84 -4.55
N VAL A 470 12.78 4.83 -5.36
CA VAL A 470 13.23 5.02 -6.75
C VAL A 470 12.16 5.75 -7.57
N ALA A 471 10.90 5.36 -7.45
CA ALA A 471 9.81 6.02 -8.18
C ALA A 471 9.66 7.50 -7.83
N GLN A 472 9.77 7.89 -6.56
CA GLN A 472 9.77 9.32 -6.20
C GLN A 472 10.98 10.05 -6.76
N GLY A 473 12.18 9.46 -6.70
CA GLY A 473 13.39 10.04 -7.30
C GLY A 473 13.26 10.24 -8.81
N VAL A 474 12.62 9.29 -9.51
CA VAL A 474 12.33 9.40 -10.95
C VAL A 474 11.33 10.53 -11.23
N LEU A 475 10.27 10.65 -10.43
CA LEU A 475 9.29 11.73 -10.59
C LEU A 475 9.93 13.11 -10.35
N GLU A 476 10.78 13.25 -9.33
CA GLU A 476 11.53 14.49 -9.09
C GLU A 476 12.53 14.78 -10.22
N GLN A 477 13.15 13.76 -10.81
CA GLN A 477 14.04 13.96 -11.98
C GLN A 477 13.26 14.41 -13.22
N PHE A 478 12.09 13.82 -13.49
CA PHE A 478 11.26 14.21 -14.64
C PHE A 478 10.60 15.57 -14.44
N VAL A 479 10.28 15.94 -13.20
CA VAL A 479 9.60 17.19 -12.86
C VAL A 479 10.28 17.83 -11.63
N PRO A 480 11.48 18.44 -11.80
CA PRO A 480 12.19 19.09 -10.70
C PRO A 480 11.34 20.16 -10.02
N GLY A 481 11.21 20.08 -8.69
CA GLY A 481 10.35 20.97 -7.91
C GLY A 481 8.85 20.67 -7.98
N GLY A 482 8.44 19.64 -8.75
CA GLY A 482 7.03 19.26 -8.93
C GLY A 482 6.36 18.84 -7.61
N ARG A 483 7.12 18.37 -6.63
CA ARG A 483 6.60 18.12 -5.27
C ARG A 483 6.00 19.39 -4.65
N LYS A 484 6.73 20.51 -4.76
CA LYS A 484 6.34 21.81 -4.22
C LYS A 484 5.25 22.47 -5.07
N ASP A 485 5.42 22.44 -6.39
CA ASP A 485 4.43 22.96 -7.34
C ASP A 485 3.93 21.84 -8.27
N PRO A 486 2.82 21.15 -7.90
CA PRO A 486 2.26 20.06 -8.69
C PRO A 486 1.82 20.46 -10.09
N ARG A 487 1.64 21.75 -10.38
CA ARG A 487 1.23 22.24 -11.71
C ARG A 487 2.33 22.00 -12.75
N LEU A 488 3.58 21.85 -12.32
CA LEU A 488 4.72 21.53 -13.19
C LEU A 488 4.61 20.15 -13.86
N TYR A 489 3.79 19.25 -13.32
CA TYR A 489 3.56 17.93 -13.90
C TYR A 489 2.76 17.97 -15.20
N LYS A 490 2.02 19.04 -15.46
CA LYS A 490 1.11 19.09 -16.60
C LYS A 490 1.86 18.87 -17.92
N ASP A 491 1.36 17.94 -18.72
CA ASP A 491 1.88 17.57 -20.05
C ASP A 491 3.31 17.00 -20.07
N THR A 492 3.94 16.79 -18.90
CA THR A 492 5.28 16.18 -18.77
C THR A 492 5.28 14.72 -19.21
N GLN A 493 6.42 14.23 -19.70
CA GLN A 493 6.58 12.91 -20.32
C GLN A 493 7.72 12.14 -19.65
N GLY A 494 7.55 10.83 -19.52
CA GLY A 494 8.57 9.92 -19.01
C GLY A 494 7.98 8.56 -18.64
N ALA A 495 8.82 7.53 -18.60
CA ALA A 495 8.38 6.19 -18.23
C ALA A 495 9.28 5.60 -17.14
N MET A 496 8.68 4.91 -16.18
CA MET A 496 9.38 4.03 -15.26
C MET A 496 8.86 2.61 -15.41
N MET A 497 9.75 1.63 -15.42
CA MET A 497 9.43 0.21 -15.46
C MET A 497 10.01 -0.49 -14.23
N ILE A 498 9.15 -0.98 -13.35
CA ILE A 498 9.52 -1.84 -12.21
C ILE A 498 9.42 -3.29 -12.69
N ILE A 499 10.52 -4.04 -12.66
CA ILE A 499 10.57 -5.46 -13.03
C ILE A 499 10.66 -6.29 -11.74
N GLY A 500 9.68 -7.18 -11.57
CA GLY A 500 9.68 -8.20 -10.53
C GLY A 500 8.79 -7.88 -9.31
N PRO A 501 8.89 -8.70 -8.24
CA PRO A 501 9.73 -9.89 -8.17
C PRO A 501 9.31 -10.96 -9.17
N ASP A 502 10.25 -11.77 -9.64
CA ASP A 502 9.98 -12.85 -10.59
C ASP A 502 9.18 -13.99 -9.95
N LEU A 503 8.32 -14.64 -10.75
CA LEU A 503 7.81 -15.93 -10.34
C LEU A 503 8.92 -16.99 -10.45
N PRO A 504 8.99 -17.94 -9.51
CA PRO A 504 9.86 -19.09 -9.63
C PRO A 504 9.52 -19.92 -10.88
N SER A 505 10.56 -20.41 -11.55
CA SER A 505 10.45 -21.26 -12.75
C SER A 505 10.94 -22.69 -12.50
N GLY A 506 10.54 -23.62 -13.36
CA GLY A 506 10.97 -25.02 -13.32
C GLY A 506 9.87 -26.02 -12.95
N ARG A 507 10.19 -27.32 -13.07
CA ARG A 507 9.21 -28.41 -12.98
C ARG A 507 8.64 -28.66 -11.57
N LYS A 508 9.28 -28.14 -10.52
CA LYS A 508 8.97 -28.45 -9.11
C LYS A 508 8.54 -27.23 -8.28
N VAL A 509 8.14 -26.15 -8.95
CA VAL A 509 7.69 -24.93 -8.27
C VAL A 509 6.37 -25.18 -7.54
N THR A 510 6.34 -24.92 -6.24
CA THR A 510 5.15 -25.17 -5.38
C THR A 510 4.17 -24.00 -5.42
N GLY A 511 2.92 -24.24 -4.97
CA GLY A 511 1.94 -23.18 -4.77
C GLY A 511 2.41 -22.14 -3.74
N THR A 512 3.06 -22.62 -2.67
CA THR A 512 3.64 -21.78 -1.62
C THR A 512 4.67 -20.80 -2.18
N GLN A 513 5.66 -21.26 -2.95
CA GLN A 513 6.69 -20.37 -3.53
C GLN A 513 6.08 -19.28 -4.42
N ARG A 514 5.02 -19.60 -5.18
CA ARG A 514 4.29 -18.58 -5.96
C ARG A 514 3.55 -17.61 -5.06
N ALA A 515 2.88 -18.11 -4.02
CA ALA A 515 2.15 -17.27 -3.06
C ALA A 515 3.09 -16.29 -2.32
N GLN A 516 4.34 -16.70 -2.05
CA GLN A 516 5.36 -15.82 -1.43
C GLN A 516 5.66 -14.63 -2.33
N VAL A 517 5.88 -14.86 -3.63
CA VAL A 517 6.07 -13.80 -4.65
C VAL A 517 4.83 -12.91 -4.78
N GLU A 518 3.66 -13.52 -4.75
CA GLU A 518 2.40 -12.80 -4.89
C GLU A 518 2.14 -11.79 -3.77
N VAL A 519 2.67 -11.98 -2.55
CA VAL A 519 2.58 -10.97 -1.48
C VAL A 519 3.10 -9.61 -1.97
N PHE A 520 4.25 -9.61 -2.63
CA PHE A 520 4.93 -8.39 -3.05
C PHE A 520 4.41 -7.87 -4.39
N ARG A 521 4.05 -8.76 -5.33
CA ARG A 521 3.32 -8.35 -6.56
C ARG A 521 1.97 -7.71 -6.24
N GLY A 522 1.28 -8.23 -5.22
CA GLY A 522 0.05 -7.67 -4.69
C GLY A 522 0.23 -6.28 -4.06
N ALA A 523 1.44 -5.90 -3.66
CA ALA A 523 1.74 -4.52 -3.27
C ALA A 523 1.84 -3.61 -4.50
N LEU A 524 2.56 -4.06 -5.53
CA LEU A 524 2.90 -3.26 -6.71
C LEU A 524 1.72 -2.99 -7.65
N ARG A 525 0.76 -3.93 -7.78
CA ARG A 525 -0.46 -3.75 -8.61
C ARG A 525 -1.29 -2.52 -8.19
N PRO A 526 -1.83 -2.45 -6.96
CA PRO A 526 -2.59 -1.29 -6.52
C PRO A 526 -1.74 -0.04 -6.39
N PHE A 527 -0.46 -0.17 -6.05
CA PHE A 527 0.47 0.95 -5.99
C PHE A 527 0.59 1.65 -7.35
N THR A 528 1.01 0.93 -8.39
CA THR A 528 1.19 1.51 -9.72
C THR A 528 -0.13 1.97 -10.32
N THR A 529 -1.23 1.24 -10.12
CA THR A 529 -2.57 1.65 -10.56
C THR A 529 -2.98 2.99 -9.93
N THR A 530 -2.79 3.15 -8.62
CA THR A 530 -3.13 4.38 -7.90
C THR A 530 -2.24 5.55 -8.34
N VAL A 531 -0.92 5.35 -8.40
CA VAL A 531 0.03 6.40 -8.81
C VAL A 531 -0.24 6.87 -10.23
N ASN A 532 -0.52 5.96 -11.16
CA ASN A 532 -0.84 6.35 -12.54
C ASN A 532 -2.15 7.11 -12.67
N GLN A 533 -3.15 6.81 -11.84
CA GLN A 533 -4.38 7.60 -11.81
C GLN A 533 -4.14 9.00 -11.25
N GLU A 534 -3.26 9.14 -10.25
CA GLU A 534 -2.85 10.46 -9.76
C GLU A 534 -2.12 11.26 -10.87
N LEU A 535 -1.16 10.63 -11.56
CA LEU A 535 -0.43 11.26 -12.66
C LEU A 535 -1.37 11.72 -13.78
N SER A 536 -2.27 10.86 -14.27
CA SER A 536 -3.14 11.20 -15.40
C SER A 536 -4.31 12.12 -15.00
N ASP A 537 -5.07 11.72 -13.97
CA ASP A 537 -6.38 12.32 -13.70
C ASP A 537 -6.27 13.57 -12.82
N VAL A 538 -5.24 13.63 -11.98
CA VAL A 538 -5.02 14.74 -11.02
C VAL A 538 -3.95 15.70 -11.53
N LEU A 539 -2.75 15.20 -11.77
CA LEU A 539 -1.59 16.01 -12.13
C LEU A 539 -1.53 16.37 -13.63
N LYS A 540 -2.38 15.74 -14.45
CA LYS A 540 -2.43 15.94 -15.91
C LYS A 540 -1.08 15.69 -16.58
N SER A 541 -0.31 14.75 -16.04
CA SER A 541 0.96 14.29 -16.58
C SER A 541 0.76 13.13 -17.54
N ASN A 542 1.65 13.02 -18.52
CA ASN A 542 1.77 11.85 -19.37
C ASN A 542 2.88 10.90 -18.90
N ILE A 543 3.50 11.17 -17.75
CA ILE A 543 4.42 10.24 -17.09
C ILE A 543 3.65 8.99 -16.68
N ARG A 544 4.26 7.81 -16.88
CA ARG A 544 3.69 6.51 -16.52
C ARG A 544 4.67 5.65 -15.74
N ILE A 545 4.16 4.90 -14.75
CA ILE A 545 4.95 3.95 -13.95
C ILE A 545 4.35 2.56 -14.10
N PHE A 546 5.13 1.61 -14.61
CA PHE A 546 4.64 0.29 -14.95
C PHE A 546 5.23 -0.78 -14.05
N SER A 547 4.43 -1.81 -13.74
CA SER A 547 4.93 -3.05 -13.15
C SER A 547 4.97 -4.14 -14.21
N ILE A 548 6.14 -4.74 -14.41
CA ILE A 548 6.33 -5.92 -15.26
C ILE A 548 6.63 -7.09 -14.36
N PHE A 549 5.84 -8.15 -14.51
CA PHE A 549 5.89 -9.34 -13.69
C PHE A 549 6.37 -10.53 -14.54
N PRO A 550 7.66 -10.89 -14.43
CA PRO A 550 8.25 -11.96 -15.23
C PRO A 550 7.90 -13.37 -14.72
N GLY A 551 7.93 -14.35 -15.61
CA GLY A 551 7.58 -15.73 -15.30
C GLY A 551 6.08 -16.00 -15.24
N SER A 552 5.71 -17.28 -15.24
CA SER A 552 4.31 -17.71 -15.33
C SER A 552 3.90 -18.62 -14.18
N VAL A 553 2.60 -18.72 -13.93
CA VAL A 553 2.00 -19.69 -13.01
C VAL A 553 2.34 -21.12 -13.44
N SER A 554 2.51 -21.40 -14.74
CA SER A 554 2.95 -22.72 -15.23
C SER A 554 4.41 -23.04 -14.93
N GLY A 555 5.21 -22.09 -14.41
CA GLY A 555 6.63 -22.28 -14.10
C GLY A 555 7.54 -22.13 -15.32
N THR A 556 7.08 -21.47 -16.38
CA THR A 556 7.92 -21.12 -17.54
C THR A 556 8.94 -20.06 -17.14
N GLU A 557 10.14 -20.16 -17.68
CA GLU A 557 11.18 -19.14 -17.50
C GLU A 557 10.77 -17.79 -18.09
N SER A 558 11.24 -16.71 -17.46
CA SER A 558 10.94 -15.36 -17.91
C SER A 558 11.59 -15.05 -19.26
N SER A 559 10.87 -14.35 -20.15
CA SER A 559 11.42 -13.92 -21.43
C SER A 559 11.94 -12.47 -21.38
N ASN A 560 13.26 -12.29 -21.41
CA ASN A 560 13.88 -10.96 -21.52
C ASN A 560 13.48 -10.23 -22.81
N GLU A 561 13.20 -10.97 -23.89
CA GLU A 561 12.67 -10.41 -25.13
C GLU A 561 11.29 -9.76 -24.92
N ARG A 562 10.37 -10.45 -24.22
CA ARG A 562 9.04 -9.88 -23.93
C ARG A 562 9.12 -8.68 -22.98
N ILE A 563 10.05 -8.71 -22.03
CA ILE A 563 10.31 -7.56 -21.15
C ILE A 563 10.84 -6.37 -21.97
N ALA A 564 11.75 -6.61 -22.93
CA ALA A 564 12.24 -5.56 -23.83
C ALA A 564 11.12 -5.00 -24.73
N GLN A 565 10.27 -5.87 -25.28
CA GLN A 565 9.08 -5.47 -26.05
C GLN A 565 8.12 -4.63 -25.20
N ALA A 566 7.95 -5.02 -23.93
CA ALA A 566 7.16 -4.23 -23.00
C ALA A 566 7.75 -2.83 -22.86
N PHE A 567 9.06 -2.71 -22.58
CA PHE A 567 9.73 -1.41 -22.46
C PHE A 567 9.58 -0.54 -23.71
N ASN A 568 9.67 -1.11 -24.91
CA ASN A 568 9.43 -0.38 -26.17
C ASN A 568 8.03 0.25 -26.21
N PHE A 569 7.01 -0.48 -25.76
CA PHE A 569 5.66 0.07 -25.62
C PHE A 569 5.64 1.19 -24.58
N LEU A 570 6.24 0.99 -23.40
CA LEU A 570 6.15 1.92 -22.28
C LEU A 570 6.71 3.31 -22.57
N VAL A 571 7.73 3.40 -23.44
CA VAL A 571 8.34 4.67 -23.85
C VAL A 571 7.71 5.28 -25.10
N SER A 572 6.73 4.59 -25.71
CA SER A 572 6.00 5.09 -26.89
C SER A 572 4.90 6.08 -26.52
N GLU A 573 4.46 6.90 -27.48
CA GLU A 573 3.32 7.81 -27.28
C GLU A 573 2.01 7.06 -26.94
N ASN A 574 1.87 5.81 -27.38
CA ASN A 574 0.68 4.99 -27.13
C ASN A 574 0.51 4.67 -25.63
N ALA A 575 1.60 4.54 -24.89
CA ALA A 575 1.56 4.21 -23.46
C ALA A 575 0.94 5.32 -22.61
N ALA A 576 1.00 6.59 -23.04
CA ALA A 576 0.43 7.72 -22.31
C ALA A 576 -1.09 7.59 -22.12
N SER A 577 -1.79 6.95 -23.06
CA SER A 577 -3.25 6.74 -23.01
C SER A 577 -3.66 5.37 -22.44
N SER A 578 -2.70 4.50 -22.13
CA SER A 578 -2.98 3.13 -21.69
C SER A 578 -3.55 3.11 -20.27
N ALA A 579 -4.70 2.46 -20.10
CA ALA A 579 -5.22 2.12 -18.77
C ALA A 579 -4.41 0.99 -18.12
N GLN A 580 -3.83 0.10 -18.93
CA GLN A 580 -2.99 -1.00 -18.44
C GLN A 580 -1.63 -0.47 -17.99
N VAL A 581 -1.31 -0.72 -16.73
CA VAL A 581 -0.05 -0.30 -16.08
C VAL A 581 0.69 -1.46 -15.43
N THR A 582 0.11 -2.66 -15.41
CA THR A 582 0.76 -3.89 -14.95
C THR A 582 0.70 -4.93 -16.05
N PHE A 583 1.82 -5.61 -16.32
CA PHE A 583 1.88 -6.67 -17.33
C PHE A 583 2.52 -7.96 -16.78
N CYS A 584 1.76 -9.05 -16.82
CA CYS A 584 2.25 -10.41 -16.57
C CYS A 584 2.75 -11.01 -17.89
N VAL A 585 3.91 -10.55 -18.34
CA VAL A 585 4.39 -10.68 -19.74
C VAL A 585 4.61 -12.12 -20.23
N ASP A 586 4.71 -13.07 -19.31
CA ASP A 586 4.94 -14.48 -19.63
C ASP A 586 3.69 -15.37 -19.48
N GLU A 587 2.57 -14.81 -19.04
CA GLU A 587 1.28 -15.49 -18.99
C GLU A 587 0.67 -15.56 -20.41
N LEU A 588 1.04 -16.58 -21.16
CA LEU A 588 0.41 -16.90 -22.44
C LEU A 588 -1.00 -17.46 -22.20
N ARG A 589 -1.97 -16.97 -22.98
CA ARG A 589 -3.33 -17.53 -23.04
C ARG A 589 -3.43 -18.68 -24.03
#